data_AF-A0A2T6D809-F1
#
_entry.id   AF-A0A2T6D809-F1
#
_cell.length_a   1.000
_cell.length_b   1.000
_cell.length_c   1.000
_cell.angle_alpha   90.00
_cell.angle_beta   90.00
_cell.angle_gamma   90.00
#
_symmetry.space_group_name_H-M   'P 1'
#
loop_
_entity.id
_entity.type
_entity.pdbx_description
1 polymer ?
#
loop_
_entity_poly.entity_id
_entity_poly.type
_entity_poly.pdbx_seq_one_letter_code
_entity_poly.pdbx_strand_id
1 'polypeptide(L)'
;MELPEDCLRCGACCFSAAIRYVPVTGADWSRLGRDAEHLAHFIGNRAYMKMTDHHCAALELRAVSEGGCTYFCTIYAHRPQVCRDLERASPQCAGERHVKPSLATVPRDSSSTILNA
;
A
#
# COMPACT_ATOMS: atom_id res chain seq x y z
N MET A 1 12.63 -19.37 -6.04
CA MET A 1 11.50 -18.43 -5.87
C MET A 1 12.10 -17.06 -5.68
N GLU A 2 12.26 -16.30 -6.75
CA GLU A 2 12.82 -14.95 -6.69
C GLU A 2 11.85 -14.05 -5.93
N LEU A 3 12.36 -13.40 -4.89
CA LEU A 3 11.64 -12.33 -4.22
C LEU A 3 11.44 -11.23 -5.26
N PRO A 4 10.23 -10.70 -5.50
CA PRO A 4 10.08 -9.46 -6.24
C PRO A 4 10.94 -8.43 -5.53
N GLU A 5 12.08 -8.12 -6.14
CA GLU A 5 12.99 -7.07 -5.68
C GLU A 5 12.27 -5.73 -5.76
N ASP A 6 11.20 -5.64 -6.54
CA ASP A 6 10.42 -4.44 -6.70
C ASP A 6 9.30 -4.29 -5.65
N CYS A 7 9.47 -3.33 -4.75
CA CYS A 7 8.43 -2.85 -3.83
C CYS A 7 7.12 -2.51 -4.56
N LEU A 8 7.20 -2.13 -5.85
CA LEU A 8 6.05 -1.83 -6.72
C LEU A 8 5.34 -3.10 -7.23
N ARG A 9 5.69 -4.28 -6.71
CA ARG A 9 5.04 -5.55 -7.05
C ARG A 9 4.60 -6.33 -5.82
N CYS A 10 5.21 -6.13 -4.65
CA CYS A 10 4.76 -6.82 -3.44
C CYS A 10 3.69 -6.04 -2.68
N GLY A 11 3.83 -4.73 -2.46
CA GLY A 11 2.86 -3.97 -1.67
C GLY A 11 2.68 -4.41 -0.20
N ALA A 12 3.43 -5.40 0.32
CA ALA A 12 3.19 -6.02 1.63
C ALA A 12 3.13 -5.00 2.79
N CYS A 13 4.03 -4.01 2.79
CA CYS A 13 4.07 -2.95 3.81
C CYS A 13 2.89 -1.96 3.74
N CYS A 14 2.12 -1.95 2.65
CA CYS A 14 0.97 -1.08 2.49
C CYS A 14 -0.32 -1.71 3.07
N PHE A 15 -0.29 -2.99 3.45
CA PHE A 15 -1.44 -3.69 4.02
C PHE A 15 -1.43 -3.64 5.55
N SER A 16 -2.58 -3.27 6.12
CA SER A 16 -2.87 -3.36 7.55
C SER A 16 -4.36 -3.14 7.80
N ALA A 17 -4.92 -3.86 8.77
CA ALA A 17 -6.27 -3.60 9.26
C ALA A 17 -6.34 -2.44 10.27
N ALA A 18 -5.20 -1.95 10.76
CA ALA A 18 -5.17 -0.90 11.77
C ALA A 18 -5.35 0.48 11.12
N ILE A 19 -6.41 1.20 11.47
CA ILE A 19 -6.65 2.57 10.99
C ILE A 19 -5.58 3.58 11.43
N ARG A 20 -4.79 3.25 12.45
CA ARG A 20 -3.66 4.07 12.96
C ARG A 20 -2.29 3.55 12.53
N TYR A 21 -2.23 2.76 11.44
CA TYR A 21 -1.03 2.02 11.05
C TYR A 21 0.14 2.91 10.64
N VAL A 22 -0.11 3.96 9.85
CA VAL A 22 0.94 4.89 9.38
C VAL A 22 0.72 6.25 10.01
N PRO A 23 1.42 6.62 11.09
CA PRO A 23 1.39 7.98 11.61
C PRO A 23 1.98 8.96 10.59
N VAL A 24 1.38 10.15 10.52
CA VAL A 24 1.80 11.26 9.65
C VAL A 24 2.22 12.42 10.55
N THR A 25 3.51 12.74 10.57
CA THR A 25 4.02 13.90 11.29
C THR A 25 3.75 15.19 10.51
N GLY A 26 3.99 16.35 11.12
CA GLY A 26 3.92 17.63 10.40
C GLY A 26 4.90 17.72 9.23
N ALA A 27 6.10 17.12 9.36
CA ALA A 27 7.06 17.04 8.28
C ALA A 27 6.56 16.13 7.13
N ASP A 28 5.89 15.02 7.46
CA ASP A 28 5.27 14.14 6.47
C ASP A 28 4.10 14.85 5.77
N TRP A 29 3.28 15.60 6.51
CA TRP A 29 2.18 16.37 5.94
C TRP A 29 2.69 17.37 4.89
N SER A 30 3.72 18.16 5.22
CA SER A 30 4.36 19.07 4.27
C SER A 30 4.96 18.34 3.06
N ARG A 31 5.48 17.12 3.27
CA ARG A 31 6.09 16.31 2.21
C ARG A 31 5.06 15.70 1.25
N LEU A 32 3.89 15.31 1.77
CA LEU A 32 2.73 14.88 1.00
C LEU A 32 2.13 16.04 0.19
N GLY A 33 2.27 17.27 0.68
CA GLY A 33 1.86 18.47 -0.03
C GLY A 33 0.37 18.46 -0.34
N ARG A 34 0.01 18.67 -1.62
CA ARG A 34 -1.39 18.74 -2.06
C ARG A 34 -2.15 17.43 -1.85
N ASP A 35 -1.45 16.30 -1.78
CA ASP A 35 -2.08 14.99 -1.60
C ASP A 35 -2.38 14.68 -0.13
N ALA A 36 -1.89 15.49 0.81
CA ALA A 36 -2.00 15.23 2.25
C ALA A 36 -3.46 15.04 2.70
N GLU A 37 -4.36 15.95 2.31
CA GLU A 37 -5.77 15.88 2.69
C GLU A 37 -6.50 14.71 2.04
N HIS A 38 -6.06 14.29 0.85
CA HIS A 38 -6.62 13.14 0.15
C HIS A 38 -6.16 11.83 0.79
N LEU A 39 -4.88 11.73 1.17
CA LEU A 39 -4.24 10.49 1.60
C LEU A 39 -4.19 10.29 3.11
N ALA A 40 -4.33 11.35 3.90
CA ALA A 40 -4.25 11.33 5.35
C ALA A 40 -5.48 11.97 5.99
N HIS A 41 -5.72 11.61 7.25
CA HIS A 41 -6.80 12.16 8.06
C HIS A 41 -6.38 12.34 9.51
N PHE A 42 -7.11 13.17 10.25
CA PHE A 42 -6.91 13.32 11.68
C PHE A 42 -7.80 12.34 12.45
N ILE A 43 -7.19 11.60 13.37
CA ILE A 43 -7.90 10.83 14.39
C ILE A 43 -7.58 11.51 15.73
N GLY A 44 -8.53 12.31 16.22
CA GLY A 44 -8.28 13.24 17.33
C GLY A 44 -7.30 14.32 16.90
N ASN A 45 -6.18 14.45 17.62
CA ASN A 45 -5.14 15.47 17.36
C ASN A 45 -3.92 14.94 16.59
N ARG A 46 -3.98 13.71 16.06
CA ARG A 46 -2.88 13.08 15.33
C ARG A 46 -3.33 12.72 13.92
N ALA A 47 -2.44 12.92 12.94
CA ALA A 47 -2.67 12.55 11.57
C ALA A 47 -2.15 11.13 11.27
N TYR A 48 -2.88 10.41 10.42
CA TYR A 48 -2.56 9.07 9.95
C TYR A 48 -2.86 8.96 8.46
N MET A 49 -2.16 8.09 7.74
CA MET A 49 -2.59 7.72 6.39
C MET A 49 -3.95 7.03 6.48
N LYS A 50 -4.84 7.35 5.54
CA LYS A 50 -6.12 6.67 5.42
C LYS A 50 -5.86 5.21 5.03
N MET A 51 -6.56 4.30 5.71
CA MET A 51 -6.56 2.88 5.41
C MET A 51 -7.95 2.49 4.93
N THR A 52 -8.07 1.96 3.72
CA THR A 52 -9.32 1.52 3.09
C THR A 52 -9.16 0.07 2.67
N ASP A 53 -10.15 -0.78 2.90
CA ASP A 53 -10.12 -2.21 2.53
C ASP A 53 -8.79 -2.89 2.87
N HIS A 54 -8.31 -2.67 4.10
CA HIS A 54 -7.06 -3.22 4.64
C HIS A 54 -5.76 -2.77 3.96
N HIS A 55 -5.79 -1.70 3.17
CA HIS A 55 -4.60 -1.13 2.54
C HIS A 55 -4.53 0.39 2.63
N CYS A 56 -3.32 0.93 2.53
CA CYS A 56 -3.08 2.37 2.53
C CYS A 56 -3.71 3.03 1.30
N ALA A 57 -4.31 4.21 1.48
CA ALA A 57 -4.97 4.96 0.40
C ALA A 57 -4.03 5.35 -0.75
N ALA A 58 -2.70 5.30 -0.55
CA ALA A 58 -1.73 5.54 -1.62
C ALA A 58 -1.36 4.28 -2.43
N LEU A 59 -1.96 3.14 -2.13
CA LEU A 59 -1.74 1.90 -2.87
C LEU A 59 -2.71 1.82 -4.05
N GLU A 60 -2.17 1.74 -5.26
CA GLU A 60 -2.92 1.58 -6.50
C GLU A 60 -2.67 0.19 -7.09
N LEU A 61 -3.72 -0.45 -7.61
CA LEU A 61 -3.62 -1.67 -8.40
C LEU A 61 -3.52 -1.31 -9.88
N ARG A 62 -2.39 -1.63 -10.52
CA ARG A 62 -2.18 -1.40 -11.95
C ARG A 62 -2.23 -2.69 -12.74
N ALA A 63 -3.10 -2.75 -13.74
CA ALA A 63 -3.16 -3.87 -14.66
C ALA A 63 -1.85 -3.97 -15.44
N VAL A 64 -1.38 -5.20 -15.65
CA VAL A 64 -0.29 -5.50 -16.58
C VAL A 64 -0.83 -6.25 -17.79
N SER A 65 -0.21 -6.04 -18.94
CA SER A 65 -0.63 -6.56 -20.25
C SER A 65 -0.76 -8.08 -20.33
N GLU A 66 -0.15 -8.82 -19.41
CA GLU A 66 -0.18 -10.29 -19.33
C GLU A 66 -1.33 -10.83 -18.44
N GLY A 67 -2.34 -10.01 -18.13
CA GLY A 67 -3.52 -10.45 -17.36
C GLY A 67 -3.33 -10.46 -15.84
N GLY A 68 -2.26 -9.84 -15.34
CA GLY A 68 -1.99 -9.67 -13.91
C GLY A 68 -2.27 -8.26 -13.39
N CYS A 69 -2.01 -8.05 -12.10
CA CYS A 69 -2.01 -6.73 -11.47
C CYS A 69 -0.70 -6.53 -10.67
N THR A 70 -0.29 -5.27 -10.54
CA THR A 70 0.86 -4.86 -9.73
C THR A 70 0.44 -3.81 -8.70
N TYR A 71 1.11 -3.80 -7.56
CA TYR A 71 0.85 -2.86 -6.47
C TYR A 71 1.76 -1.63 -6.57
N PHE A 72 1.21 -0.47 -6.88
CA PHE A 72 1.97 0.76 -7.05
C PHE A 72 1.69 1.74 -5.92
N CYS A 73 2.74 2.14 -5.17
CA CYS A 73 2.62 3.22 -4.20
C CYS A 73 2.72 4.57 -4.94
N THR A 74 1.61 5.29 -5.03
CA THR A 74 1.52 6.55 -5.79
C THR A 74 2.38 7.67 -5.20
N ILE A 75 2.72 7.58 -3.91
CA ILE A 75 3.55 8.56 -3.19
C ILE A 75 4.97 8.05 -2.90
N TYR A 76 5.51 7.07 -3.63
CA TYR A 76 6.78 6.43 -3.28
C TYR A 76 7.92 7.43 -2.97
N ALA A 77 8.01 8.51 -3.75
CA ALA A 77 8.98 9.60 -3.57
C ALA A 77 8.65 10.57 -2.42
N HIS A 78 7.40 10.62 -1.98
CA HIS A 78 6.86 11.51 -0.94
C HIS A 78 6.45 10.78 0.34
N ARG A 79 6.78 9.49 0.45
CA ARG A 79 6.43 8.62 1.59
C ARG A 79 6.66 9.27 2.95
N PRO A 80 5.75 9.06 3.92
CA PRO A 80 5.99 9.37 5.33
C PRO A 80 7.26 8.69 5.84
N GLN A 81 7.86 9.25 6.89
CA GLN A 81 9.15 8.79 7.41
C GLN A 81 9.13 7.30 7.79
N VAL A 82 8.09 6.83 8.49
CA VAL A 82 7.94 5.42 8.87
C VAL A 82 7.95 4.47 7.66
N CYS A 83 7.41 4.90 6.52
CA CYS A 83 7.42 4.11 5.28
C CYS A 83 8.78 4.14 4.56
N ARG A 84 9.63 5.14 4.84
CA ARG A 84 11.01 5.23 4.33
C ARG A 84 11.97 4.42 5.17
N ASP A 85 11.77 4.46 6.48
CA ASP A 85 12.56 3.72 7.48
C ASP A 85 12.44 2.21 7.24
N LEU A 86 11.31 1.75 6.69
CA LEU A 86 11.17 0.39 6.17
C LEU A 86 11.95 0.24 4.85
N GLU A 87 13.24 -0.05 4.99
CA GLU A 87 14.14 -0.25 3.86
C GLU A 87 13.81 -1.54 3.08
N ARG A 88 13.95 -1.49 1.75
CA ARG A 88 13.75 -2.64 0.86
C ARG A 88 14.71 -3.76 1.25
N ALA A 89 14.22 -5.00 1.23
CA ALA A 89 14.99 -6.21 1.55
C ALA A 89 15.62 -6.24 2.97
N SER A 90 15.29 -5.27 3.82
CA SER A 90 15.63 -5.32 5.24
C SER A 90 14.95 -6.50 5.95
N PRO A 91 15.45 -6.92 7.13
CA PRO A 91 14.76 -7.92 7.96
C PRO A 91 13.30 -7.55 8.27
N GLN A 92 13.01 -6.26 8.42
CA GLN A 92 11.65 -5.75 8.63
C GLN A 92 10.78 -5.96 7.38
N CYS A 93 11.33 -5.70 6.18
CA CYS A 93 10.66 -6.00 4.92
C CYS A 93 10.38 -7.50 4.77
N ALA A 94 11.34 -8.36 5.13
CA ALA A 94 11.14 -9.80 5.13
C ALA A 94 10.04 -10.25 6.12
N GLY A 95 10.03 -9.67 7.32
CA GLY A 95 8.99 -9.91 8.32
C GLY A 95 7.59 -9.49 7.83
N GLU A 96 7.47 -8.30 7.24
CA GLU A 96 6.22 -7.83 6.63
C GLU A 96 5.71 -8.81 5.56
N ARG A 97 6.60 -9.31 4.68
CA ARG A 97 6.23 -10.29 3.66
C ARG A 97 5.87 -11.67 4.22
N HIS A 98 6.48 -12.06 5.33
CA HIS A 98 6.21 -13.35 5.97
C HIS A 98 4.85 -13.34 6.69
N VAL A 99 4.56 -12.27 7.44
CA VAL A 99 3.33 -12.12 8.21
C VAL A 99 2.16 -11.71 7.31
N LYS A 100 2.44 -10.93 6.26
CA LYS A 100 1.47 -10.45 5.28
C LYS A 100 1.91 -10.96 3.92
N PRO A 101 1.55 -12.21 3.56
CA PRO A 101 1.73 -12.67 2.20
C PRO A 101 0.87 -11.77 1.31
N SER A 102 1.49 -10.72 0.78
CA SER A 102 0.87 -9.86 -0.19
C SER A 102 0.40 -10.72 -1.34
N LEU A 103 -0.84 -10.53 -1.76
CA LEU A 103 -1.46 -11.27 -2.84
C LEU A 103 -0.81 -10.88 -4.18
N ALA A 104 0.43 -11.33 -4.41
CA ALA A 104 1.17 -11.16 -5.66
C ALA A 104 0.55 -11.98 -6.81
N THR A 105 -0.53 -12.72 -6.53
CA THR A 105 -1.22 -13.62 -7.46
C THR A 105 -2.71 -13.70 -7.10
N VAL A 106 -3.43 -12.57 -7.11
CA VAL A 106 -4.89 -12.67 -7.33
C VAL A 106 -5.12 -12.64 -8.84
N PRO A 107 -5.37 -13.78 -9.51
CA PRO A 107 -6.08 -13.73 -10.78
C PRO A 107 -7.44 -13.09 -10.47
N ARG A 108 -7.70 -11.94 -11.07
CA ARG A 108 -8.99 -11.25 -10.95
C ARG A 108 -9.98 -12.10 -11.73
N ASP A 109 -10.52 -13.12 -11.08
CA ASP A 109 -11.41 -14.05 -11.73
C ASP A 109 -12.58 -13.25 -12.30
N SER A 110 -12.76 -13.39 -13.60
CA SER A 110 -13.71 -12.65 -14.40
C SER A 110 -15.10 -13.22 -14.16
N SER A 111 -15.62 -13.10 -12.93
CA SER A 111 -17.05 -13.34 -12.66
C SER A 111 -17.85 -12.07 -12.98
N SER A 112 -17.77 -11.67 -14.24
CA SER A 112 -18.84 -10.98 -14.94
C SER A 112 -19.17 -11.84 -16.17
N THR A 113 -19.78 -12.99 -15.91
CA THR A 113 -20.59 -13.69 -16.90
C THR A 113 -21.94 -13.96 -16.25
N ILE A 114 -22.91 -13.10 -16.58
CA ILE A 114 -24.26 -13.43 -17.06
C ILE A 114 -24.78 -14.82 -16.63
N LEU A 115 -25.89 -14.88 -15.86
CA LEU A 115 -27.19 -15.41 -16.31
C LEU A 115 -28.27 -15.39 -15.19
N ASN A 116 -29.52 -15.29 -15.65
CA ASN A 116 -30.83 -15.57 -15.04
C ASN A 116 -31.60 -14.28 -14.68
N ALA A 117 -32.73 -13.96 -15.31
CA ALA A 117 -33.54 -14.61 -16.36
C ALA A 117 -34.46 -13.53 -16.96
#